data_AF-L7U6M8-F1
#
_entry.id   AF-L7U6M8-F1
#
_cell.length_a   1.000
_cell.length_b   1.000
_cell.length_c   1.000
_cell.angle_alpha   90.00
_cell.angle_beta   90.00
_cell.angle_gamma   90.00
#
_symmetry.space_group_name_H-M   'P 1'
#
loop_
_entity.id
_entity.type
_entity.pdbx_description
1 polymer ?
#
loop_
_entity_poly.entity_id
_entity_poly.type
_entity_poly.pdbx_seq_one_letter_code
_entity_poly.pdbx_strand_id
1 'polypeptide(L)'
;MNKLLGPASFVLASAALVVALWGPGRGEAPAAVEKAQPSPVVQSSPEGLERRLQALEDTTLGLSRRLMELERQPVARVITDGGTAAPALDAELDQLRAEVRGLMAGETLNSEGGREALKDAMRSVQEEMRTERTQARQEEWMQAQVRGQTQRAERVKRLVAEAKLNYSQEAELTRRLELEDSTRTSMFNELRNGTKSARDVRQSLRTLRQETDQTMKSVLSESQLASYEMMRREEQMNSRPRGPREGRPGEP
;
A
#
# COMPACT_ATOMS: atom_id res chain seq x y z
N MET A 1 -15.52 -36.55 -2.33
CA MET A 1 -15.58 -37.30 -1.05
C MET A 1 -14.15 -37.64 -0.66
N ASN A 2 -13.68 -37.12 0.48
CA ASN A 2 -12.75 -37.75 1.43
C ASN A 2 -12.53 -36.76 2.59
N LYS A 3 -13.24 -37.05 3.68
CA LYS A 3 -13.02 -36.53 5.04
C LYS A 3 -12.27 -37.64 5.80
N LEU A 4 -11.59 -37.27 6.90
CA LEU A 4 -10.74 -38.06 7.83
C LEU A 4 -9.24 -37.90 7.51
N LEU A 5 -8.33 -37.44 8.37
CA LEU A 5 -8.30 -37.25 9.82
C LEU A 5 -7.33 -36.10 10.19
N GLY A 6 -7.81 -35.10 10.93
CA GLY A 6 -7.05 -34.58 12.07
C GLY A 6 -7.21 -35.60 13.22
N PRO A 7 -6.13 -35.93 13.94
CA PRO A 7 -5.89 -35.28 15.24
C PRO A 7 -4.40 -35.22 15.68
N ALA A 8 -3.42 -35.06 14.77
CA ALA A 8 -2.00 -35.02 15.17
C ALA A 8 -1.54 -33.64 15.71
N SER A 9 -2.26 -32.55 15.41
CA SER A 9 -1.82 -31.18 15.73
C SER A 9 -2.25 -30.66 17.11
N PHE A 10 -3.07 -31.39 17.87
CA PHE A 10 -3.50 -30.96 19.21
C PHE A 10 -2.57 -31.43 20.35
N VAL A 11 -1.72 -32.43 20.11
CA VAL A 11 -0.79 -32.95 21.13
C VAL A 11 0.47 -32.10 21.26
N LEU A 12 0.86 -31.37 20.20
CA LEU A 12 2.06 -30.51 20.20
C LEU A 12 1.83 -29.13 20.83
N ALA A 13 0.59 -28.63 20.82
CA ALA A 13 0.24 -27.37 21.49
C ALA A 13 0.06 -27.50 23.01
N SER A 14 -0.19 -28.72 23.52
CA SER A 14 -0.41 -28.96 24.95
C SER A 14 0.89 -29.21 25.74
N ALA A 15 1.97 -29.64 25.11
CA ALA A 15 3.27 -29.81 25.76
C ALA A 15 3.96 -28.47 26.11
N ALA A 16 3.72 -27.40 25.34
CA ALA A 16 4.33 -26.09 25.57
C ALA A 16 3.69 -25.30 26.74
N LEU A 17 2.44 -25.61 27.10
CA LEU A 17 1.71 -24.88 28.15
C LEU A 17 1.95 -25.46 29.56
N VAL A 18 2.38 -26.72 29.66
CA VAL A 18 2.68 -27.38 30.95
C VAL A 18 4.06 -26.97 31.51
N VAL A 19 5.04 -26.67 30.65
CA VAL A 19 6.39 -26.23 31.09
C VAL A 19 6.41 -24.79 31.60
N ALA A 20 5.45 -23.96 31.17
CA ALA A 20 5.37 -22.56 31.62
C ALA A 20 4.59 -22.36 32.94
N LEU A 21 3.82 -23.37 33.41
CA LEU A 21 2.94 -23.23 34.58
C LEU A 21 3.48 -23.86 35.88
N TRP A 22 4.64 -24.53 35.85
CA TRP A 22 5.20 -25.23 37.02
C TRP A 22 6.70 -24.96 37.26
N GLY A 23 7.08 -23.69 37.25
CA GLY A 23 8.31 -23.23 37.91
C GLY A 23 7.98 -22.77 39.34
N PRO A 24 8.35 -23.54 40.40
CA PRO A 24 8.05 -23.17 41.77
C PRO A 24 8.95 -22.03 42.25
N GLY A 25 8.33 -21.15 43.05
CA GLY A 25 8.90 -19.91 43.54
C GLY A 25 10.01 -20.04 44.58
N ARG A 26 10.55 -18.86 44.88
CA ARG A 26 11.64 -18.49 45.78
C ARG A 26 11.55 -19.03 47.22
N GLY A 27 12.73 -19.22 47.82
CA GLY A 27 13.12 -19.01 49.22
C GLY A 27 14.61 -19.36 49.34
N GLU A 28 15.54 -18.65 49.99
CA GLU A 28 15.58 -17.52 50.92
C GLU A 28 17.07 -17.05 50.96
N ALA A 29 17.37 -15.81 51.36
CA ALA A 29 18.70 -15.14 51.35
C ALA A 29 19.62 -15.58 52.54
N PRO A 30 20.82 -14.99 52.86
CA PRO A 30 21.48 -13.77 52.33
C PRO A 30 23.04 -13.77 52.22
N ALA A 31 23.63 -12.80 51.50
CA ALA A 31 24.75 -11.93 51.95
C ALA A 31 25.33 -11.04 50.83
N ALA A 32 25.79 -9.85 51.24
CA ALA A 32 26.74 -8.93 50.60
C ALA A 32 26.26 -7.96 49.49
N VAL A 33 25.95 -6.74 49.97
CA VAL A 33 26.21 -5.40 49.42
C VAL A 33 26.98 -5.30 48.10
N GLU A 34 26.35 -4.73 47.06
CA GLU A 34 26.96 -3.64 46.27
C GLU A 34 25.87 -2.81 45.57
N LYS A 35 25.96 -1.48 45.68
CA LYS A 35 25.00 -0.52 45.11
C LYS A 35 25.14 -0.53 43.57
N ALA A 36 24.18 -1.14 42.87
CA ALA A 36 23.98 -0.93 41.44
C ALA A 36 22.71 -0.10 41.19
N GLN A 37 22.87 0.93 40.37
CA GLN A 37 21.83 1.87 39.94
C GLN A 37 20.64 1.14 39.29
N PRO A 38 19.40 1.65 39.41
CA PRO A 38 18.23 0.98 38.84
C PRO A 38 18.21 1.13 37.31
N SER A 39 18.51 0.05 36.59
CA SER A 39 18.11 -0.11 35.19
C SER A 39 16.58 -0.21 35.12
N PRO A 40 15.90 0.56 34.26
CA PRO A 40 14.46 0.47 34.14
C PRO A 40 14.08 -0.88 33.54
N VAL A 41 13.29 -1.64 34.31
CA VAL A 41 12.56 -2.82 33.83
C VAL A 41 11.69 -2.37 32.65
N VAL A 42 12.01 -2.82 31.45
CA VAL A 42 11.15 -2.64 30.26
C VAL A 42 9.89 -3.46 30.51
N GLN A 43 8.89 -2.83 31.10
CA GLN A 43 7.54 -3.38 31.16
C GLN A 43 7.04 -3.50 29.72
N SER A 44 6.91 -4.72 29.23
CA SER A 44 6.29 -5.02 27.95
C SER A 44 4.81 -4.64 28.04
N SER A 45 4.48 -3.40 27.68
CA SER A 45 3.10 -2.95 27.59
C SER A 45 2.34 -3.82 26.58
N PRO A 46 1.05 -4.09 26.82
CA PRO A 46 0.23 -4.90 25.90
C PRO A 46 0.24 -4.34 24.48
N GLU A 47 0.22 -3.02 24.32
CA GLU A 47 0.37 -2.34 23.02
C GLU A 47 1.72 -2.61 22.33
N GLY A 48 2.79 -2.76 23.11
CA GLY A 48 4.11 -3.13 22.60
C GLY A 48 4.18 -4.58 22.14
N LEU A 49 3.42 -5.47 22.78
CA LEU A 49 3.27 -6.87 22.37
C LEU A 49 2.39 -6.99 21.12
N GLU A 50 1.31 -6.23 21.03
CA GLU A 50 0.45 -6.17 19.83
C GLU A 50 1.22 -5.68 18.61
N ARG A 51 2.02 -4.61 18.73
CA ARG A 51 2.86 -4.13 17.61
C ARG A 51 3.91 -5.15 17.19
N ARG A 52 4.44 -5.94 18.15
CA ARG A 52 5.41 -7.00 17.86
C ARG A 52 4.73 -8.22 17.23
N LEU A 53 3.53 -8.58 17.69
CA LEU A 53 2.70 -9.62 17.07
C LEU A 53 2.33 -9.23 15.65
N GLN A 54 1.89 -8.00 15.42
CA GLN A 54 1.58 -7.48 14.09
C GLN A 54 2.80 -7.54 13.16
N ALA A 55 3.97 -7.12 13.65
CA ALA A 55 5.21 -7.21 12.87
C ALA A 55 5.62 -8.67 12.56
N LEU A 56 5.38 -9.60 13.49
CA LEU A 56 5.62 -11.03 13.27
C LEU A 56 4.60 -11.65 12.30
N GLU A 57 3.34 -11.27 12.39
CA GLU A 57 2.29 -11.66 11.45
C GLU A 57 2.61 -11.14 10.05
N ASP A 58 2.98 -9.87 9.90
CA ASP A 58 3.33 -9.27 8.61
C ASP A 58 4.56 -9.94 7.98
N THR A 59 5.57 -10.29 8.79
CA THR A 59 6.76 -11.01 8.30
C THR A 59 6.45 -12.46 7.93
N THR A 60 5.61 -13.16 8.69
CA THR A 60 5.17 -14.52 8.33
C THR A 60 4.31 -14.53 7.06
N LEU A 61 3.43 -13.53 6.89
CA LEU A 61 2.63 -13.36 5.69
C LEU A 61 3.51 -13.03 4.48
N GLY A 62 4.50 -12.15 4.64
CA GLY A 62 5.50 -11.85 3.60
C GLY A 62 6.31 -13.07 3.18
N LEU A 63 6.82 -13.85 4.14
CA LEU A 63 7.54 -15.10 3.86
C LEU A 63 6.65 -16.14 3.17
N SER A 64 5.38 -16.26 3.59
CA SER A 64 4.43 -17.16 2.95
C SER A 64 4.10 -16.76 1.51
N ARG A 65 4.03 -15.45 1.21
CA ARG A 65 3.83 -14.94 -0.16
C ARG A 65 5.05 -15.21 -1.02
N ARG A 66 6.26 -14.97 -0.52
CA ARG A 66 7.50 -15.28 -1.24
C ARG A 66 7.65 -16.77 -1.51
N LEU A 67 7.28 -17.63 -0.56
CA LEU A 67 7.21 -19.08 -0.78
C LEU A 67 6.19 -19.44 -1.86
N MET A 68 4.99 -18.84 -1.81
CA MET A 68 3.98 -19.05 -2.84
C MET A 68 4.40 -18.48 -4.20
N GLU A 69 5.16 -17.40 -4.26
CA GLU A 69 5.70 -16.83 -5.50
C GLU A 69 6.82 -17.68 -6.08
N LEU A 70 7.69 -18.25 -5.24
CA LEU A 70 8.69 -19.24 -5.63
C LEU A 70 8.06 -20.55 -6.11
N GLU A 71 7.00 -21.02 -5.45
CA GLU A 71 6.22 -22.19 -5.88
C GLU A 71 5.40 -21.92 -7.15
N ARG A 72 4.92 -20.67 -7.32
CA ARG A 72 4.18 -20.24 -8.52
C ARG A 72 5.09 -19.91 -9.68
N GLN A 73 6.40 -19.73 -9.47
CA GLN A 73 7.36 -19.59 -10.54
C GLN A 73 7.47 -20.98 -11.21
N PRO A 74 6.81 -21.19 -12.36
CA PRO A 74 6.84 -22.50 -12.96
C PRO A 74 8.26 -22.77 -13.44
N VAL A 75 8.65 -24.04 -13.39
CA VAL A 75 9.86 -24.71 -13.93
C VAL A 75 10.17 -24.35 -15.41
N ALA A 76 9.43 -23.42 -16.02
CA ALA A 76 9.56 -22.93 -17.39
C ALA A 76 10.85 -22.14 -17.69
N ARG A 77 11.72 -21.86 -16.70
CA ARG A 77 13.08 -21.35 -16.97
C ARG A 77 14.17 -22.44 -16.97
N VAL A 78 13.80 -23.70 -16.74
CA VAL A 78 14.76 -24.82 -16.57
C VAL A 78 14.89 -25.71 -17.83
N ILE A 79 14.13 -25.44 -18.91
CA ILE A 79 14.17 -26.31 -20.10
C ILE A 79 15.14 -25.80 -21.20
N THR A 80 15.74 -24.62 -21.06
CA THR A 80 16.74 -24.11 -22.02
C THR A 80 18.08 -23.83 -21.35
N ASP A 81 18.65 -24.84 -20.71
CA ASP A 81 20.05 -25.23 -20.89
C ASP A 81 20.39 -26.28 -19.82
N GLY A 82 21.00 -27.36 -20.30
CA GLY A 82 21.01 -28.65 -19.62
C GLY A 82 21.68 -28.66 -18.24
N GLY A 83 21.01 -29.34 -17.31
CA GLY A 83 21.65 -30.08 -16.22
C GLY A 83 21.97 -29.27 -14.96
N THR A 84 21.55 -29.82 -13.82
CA THR A 84 21.97 -29.48 -12.44
C THR A 84 21.43 -28.19 -11.81
N ALA A 85 20.15 -27.86 -11.98
CA ALA A 85 19.49 -26.76 -11.22
C ALA A 85 18.76 -27.21 -9.93
N ALA A 86 18.49 -28.50 -9.75
CA ALA A 86 17.80 -29.02 -8.56
C ALA A 86 18.60 -28.92 -7.23
N PRO A 87 19.91 -29.23 -7.17
CA PRO A 87 20.63 -29.22 -5.89
C PRO A 87 20.96 -27.81 -5.37
N ALA A 88 20.94 -26.78 -6.23
CA ALA A 88 21.17 -25.40 -5.82
C ALA A 88 19.96 -24.83 -5.06
N LEU A 89 18.74 -25.12 -5.52
CA LEU A 89 17.49 -24.72 -4.87
C LEU A 89 17.27 -25.47 -3.54
N ASP A 90 17.60 -26.76 -3.48
CA ASP A 90 17.54 -27.52 -2.23
C ASP A 90 18.59 -27.05 -1.21
N ALA A 91 19.80 -26.68 -1.68
CA ALA A 91 20.83 -26.08 -0.83
C ALA A 91 20.43 -24.68 -0.33
N GLU A 92 19.80 -23.86 -1.17
CA GLU A 92 19.24 -22.57 -0.79
C GLU A 92 18.09 -22.73 0.21
N LEU A 93 17.23 -23.75 0.05
CA LEU A 93 16.14 -24.06 0.98
C LEU A 93 16.66 -24.56 2.33
N ASP A 94 17.67 -25.41 2.34
CA ASP A 94 18.28 -25.89 3.58
C ASP A 94 19.08 -24.79 4.29
N GLN A 95 19.71 -23.88 3.53
CA GLN A 95 20.31 -22.66 4.05
C GLN A 95 19.23 -21.75 4.65
N LEU A 96 18.11 -21.52 3.96
CA LEU A 96 17.00 -20.72 4.48
C LEU A 96 16.38 -21.35 5.73
N ARG A 97 16.27 -22.68 5.80
CA ARG A 97 15.80 -23.41 6.99
C ARG A 97 16.78 -23.32 8.15
N ALA A 98 18.08 -23.35 7.88
CA ALA A 98 19.12 -23.17 8.88
C ALA A 98 19.14 -21.72 9.40
N GLU A 99 18.98 -20.74 8.52
CA GLU A 99 18.88 -19.32 8.85
C GLU A 99 17.62 -19.02 9.67
N VAL A 100 16.46 -19.61 9.33
CA VAL A 100 15.22 -19.50 10.11
C VAL A 100 15.35 -20.18 11.48
N ARG A 101 15.99 -21.36 11.57
CA ARG A 101 16.27 -22.00 12.87
C ARG A 101 17.23 -21.16 13.73
N GLY A 102 18.27 -20.58 13.13
CA GLY A 102 19.21 -19.71 13.84
C GLY A 102 18.55 -18.42 14.33
N LEU A 103 17.63 -17.85 13.54
CA LEU A 103 16.79 -16.71 13.91
C LEU A 103 15.83 -17.05 15.07
N MET A 104 15.21 -18.24 15.06
CA MET A 104 14.30 -18.68 16.13
C MET A 104 15.02 -19.10 17.42
N ALA A 105 16.27 -19.58 17.32
CA ALA A 105 17.09 -19.94 18.48
C ALA A 105 17.79 -18.75 19.15
N GLY A 106 17.72 -17.54 18.56
CA GLY A 106 18.36 -16.33 19.08
C GLY A 106 19.88 -16.28 18.95
N GLU A 107 20.49 -17.29 18.33
CA GLU A 107 21.94 -17.41 18.17
C GLU A 107 22.50 -16.40 17.14
N THR A 108 21.69 -16.02 16.14
CA THR A 108 22.00 -14.95 15.18
C THR A 108 22.02 -13.55 15.80
N LEU A 109 21.42 -13.35 16.98
CA LEU A 109 21.50 -12.09 17.72
C LEU A 109 22.74 -12.00 18.61
N ASN A 110 23.46 -13.11 18.83
CA ASN A 110 24.67 -13.17 19.65
C ASN A 110 25.97 -13.21 18.84
N SER A 111 25.92 -13.48 17.53
CA SER A 111 27.08 -13.37 16.63
C SER A 111 27.08 -12.03 15.88
N GLU A 112 28.28 -11.49 15.63
CA GLU A 112 28.44 -10.21 14.92
C GLU A 112 27.96 -10.31 13.46
N GLY A 113 28.23 -11.44 12.79
CA GLY A 113 27.74 -11.72 11.44
C GLY A 113 26.21 -11.94 11.35
N GLY A 114 25.60 -12.55 12.37
CA GLY A 114 24.13 -12.70 12.41
C GLY A 114 23.39 -11.37 12.61
N ARG A 115 23.98 -10.44 13.36
CA ARG A 115 23.46 -9.07 13.51
C ARG A 115 23.57 -8.26 12.22
N GLU A 116 24.62 -8.45 11.45
CA GLU A 116 24.80 -7.79 10.15
C GLU A 116 23.82 -8.34 9.11
N ALA A 117 23.70 -9.67 9.01
CA ALA A 117 22.71 -10.33 8.16
C ALA A 117 21.26 -9.90 8.49
N LEU A 118 20.92 -9.77 9.78
CA LEU A 118 19.59 -9.29 10.20
C LEU A 118 19.36 -7.83 9.79
N LYS A 119 20.37 -6.95 9.92
CA LYS A 119 20.26 -5.55 9.49
C LYS A 119 20.05 -5.44 7.98
N ASP A 120 20.75 -6.25 7.19
CA ASP A 120 20.59 -6.26 5.75
C ASP A 120 19.23 -6.83 5.33
N ALA A 121 18.73 -7.87 6.01
CA ALA A 121 17.38 -8.37 5.82
C ALA A 121 16.31 -7.32 6.20
N MET A 122 16.51 -6.57 7.29
CA MET A 122 15.59 -5.48 7.65
C MET A 122 15.64 -4.33 6.64
N ARG A 123 16.82 -4.00 6.11
CA ARG A 123 16.98 -2.97 5.08
C ARG A 123 16.29 -3.39 3.78
N SER A 124 16.43 -4.65 3.37
CA SER A 124 15.77 -5.17 2.16
C SER A 124 14.25 -5.18 2.30
N VAL A 125 13.71 -5.62 3.44
CA VAL A 125 12.26 -5.56 3.72
C VAL A 125 11.76 -4.10 3.72
N GLN A 126 12.51 -3.17 4.31
CA GLN A 126 12.14 -1.75 4.28
C GLN A 126 12.14 -1.16 2.87
N GLU A 127 13.08 -1.57 2.02
CA GLU A 127 13.17 -1.14 0.64
C GLU A 127 12.03 -1.71 -0.20
N GLU A 128 11.72 -2.99 -0.03
CA GLU A 128 10.58 -3.67 -0.67
C GLU A 128 9.24 -3.04 -0.27
N MET A 129 9.06 -2.74 1.02
CA MET A 129 7.87 -2.03 1.49
C MET A 129 7.76 -0.62 0.87
N ARG A 130 8.88 0.05 0.60
CA ARG A 130 8.86 1.37 -0.06
C ARG A 130 8.54 1.26 -1.54
N THR A 131 9.08 0.25 -2.22
CA THR A 131 8.80 0.02 -3.65
C THR A 131 7.35 -0.43 -3.84
N GLU A 132 6.85 -1.39 -3.06
CA GLU A 132 5.45 -1.84 -3.10
C GLU A 132 4.48 -0.67 -2.86
N ARG A 133 4.71 0.15 -1.82
CA ARG A 133 3.87 1.33 -1.57
C ARG A 133 3.90 2.35 -2.70
N THR A 134 4.99 2.41 -3.45
CA THR A 134 5.12 3.32 -4.58
C THR A 134 4.41 2.76 -5.81
N GLN A 135 4.54 1.46 -6.06
CA GLN A 135 3.82 0.75 -7.12
C GLN A 135 2.31 0.77 -6.88
N ALA A 136 1.84 0.44 -5.67
CA ALA A 136 0.43 0.49 -5.30
C ALA A 136 -0.17 1.89 -5.50
N ARG A 137 0.52 2.95 -5.07
CA ARG A 137 0.09 4.33 -5.32
C ARG A 137 0.05 4.67 -6.81
N GLN A 138 1.00 4.14 -7.60
CA GLN A 138 1.02 4.36 -9.04
C GLN A 138 -0.15 3.65 -9.73
N GLU A 139 -0.46 2.42 -9.34
CA GLU A 139 -1.61 1.66 -9.83
C GLU A 139 -2.93 2.34 -9.47
N GLU A 140 -3.10 2.72 -8.21
CA GLU A 140 -4.28 3.48 -7.76
C GLU A 140 -4.45 4.78 -8.55
N TRP A 141 -3.36 5.50 -8.79
CA TRP A 141 -3.38 6.73 -9.57
C TRP A 141 -3.79 6.49 -11.02
N MET A 142 -3.23 5.46 -11.68
CA MET A 142 -3.62 5.09 -13.05
C MET A 142 -5.09 4.67 -13.11
N GLN A 143 -5.57 3.88 -12.15
CA GLN A 143 -6.98 3.49 -12.08
C GLN A 143 -7.90 4.70 -11.86
N ALA A 144 -7.51 5.62 -10.96
CA ALA A 144 -8.24 6.85 -10.72
C ALA A 144 -8.32 7.74 -11.97
N GLN A 145 -7.24 7.79 -12.76
CA GLN A 145 -7.21 8.53 -14.03
C GLN A 145 -8.22 7.94 -15.04
N VAL A 146 -8.22 6.63 -15.24
CA VAL A 146 -9.16 5.95 -16.16
C VAL A 146 -10.61 6.12 -15.70
N ARG A 147 -10.88 5.95 -14.39
CA ARG A 147 -12.21 6.18 -13.81
C ARG A 147 -12.65 7.64 -13.95
N GLY A 148 -11.73 8.60 -13.80
CA GLY A 148 -12.02 10.01 -13.97
C GLY A 148 -12.41 10.37 -15.41
N GLN A 149 -11.71 9.81 -16.40
CA GLN A 149 -11.99 10.04 -17.81
C GLN A 149 -13.32 9.44 -18.25
N THR A 150 -13.62 8.21 -17.82
CA THR A 150 -14.90 7.53 -18.13
C THR A 150 -16.10 8.29 -17.55
N GLN A 151 -16.05 8.64 -16.26
CA GLN A 151 -17.12 9.43 -15.64
C GLN A 151 -17.31 10.80 -16.29
N ARG A 152 -16.22 11.43 -16.75
CA ARG A 152 -16.30 12.70 -17.49
C ARG A 152 -16.97 12.52 -18.84
N ALA A 153 -16.58 11.51 -19.60
CA ALA A 153 -17.20 11.20 -20.88
C ALA A 153 -18.71 10.93 -20.72
N GLU A 154 -19.12 10.21 -19.68
CA GLU A 154 -20.54 9.98 -19.37
C GLU A 154 -21.29 11.27 -19.03
N ARG A 155 -20.69 12.16 -18.23
CA ARG A 155 -21.28 13.46 -17.90
C ARG A 155 -21.42 14.35 -19.13
N VAL A 156 -20.42 14.37 -20.02
CA VAL A 156 -20.49 15.12 -21.28
C VAL A 156 -21.60 14.55 -22.18
N LYS A 157 -21.69 13.22 -22.33
CA LYS A 157 -22.78 12.58 -23.08
C LYS A 157 -24.15 12.95 -22.52
N ARG A 158 -24.29 12.94 -21.19
CA ARG A 158 -25.52 13.35 -20.52
C ARG A 158 -25.85 14.82 -20.81
N LEU A 159 -24.87 15.72 -20.72
CA LEU A 159 -25.04 17.13 -21.05
C LEU A 159 -25.50 17.33 -22.50
N VAL A 160 -24.87 16.66 -23.46
CA VAL A 160 -25.24 16.72 -24.88
C VAL A 160 -26.69 16.28 -25.07
N ALA A 161 -27.09 15.18 -24.44
CA ALA A 161 -28.44 14.63 -24.55
C ALA A 161 -29.51 15.50 -23.86
N GLU A 162 -29.26 15.95 -22.63
CA GLU A 162 -30.23 16.69 -21.82
C GLU A 162 -30.37 18.14 -22.29
N ALA A 163 -29.25 18.81 -22.57
CA ALA A 163 -29.23 20.21 -23.02
C ALA A 163 -29.47 20.34 -24.54
N LYS A 164 -29.64 19.22 -25.25
CA LYS A 164 -29.85 19.14 -26.70
C LYS A 164 -28.85 20.02 -27.45
N LEU A 165 -27.57 19.82 -27.16
CA LEU A 165 -26.50 20.57 -27.83
C LEU A 165 -26.55 20.25 -29.33
N ASN A 166 -26.39 21.28 -30.15
CA ASN A 166 -26.24 21.06 -31.58
C ASN A 166 -24.82 20.53 -31.90
N TYR A 167 -24.62 20.03 -33.12
CA TYR A 167 -23.35 19.43 -33.53
C TYR A 167 -22.15 20.37 -33.38
N SER A 168 -22.29 21.67 -33.70
CA SER A 168 -21.18 22.62 -33.57
C SER A 168 -20.86 22.96 -32.10
N GLN A 169 -21.87 23.04 -31.25
CA GLN A 169 -21.72 23.22 -29.79
C GLN A 169 -21.08 21.98 -29.14
N GLU A 170 -21.49 20.78 -29.54
CA GLU A 170 -20.90 19.53 -29.06
C GLU A 170 -19.43 19.40 -29.49
N ALA A 171 -19.12 19.70 -30.75
CA ALA A 171 -17.76 19.65 -31.27
C ALA A 171 -16.84 20.64 -30.54
N GLU A 172 -17.30 21.88 -30.33
CA GLU A 172 -16.51 22.89 -29.61
C GLU A 172 -16.35 22.54 -28.13
N LEU A 173 -17.42 22.05 -27.47
CA LEU A 173 -17.36 21.57 -26.09
C LEU A 173 -16.32 20.46 -25.93
N THR A 174 -16.40 19.44 -26.79
CA THR A 174 -15.48 18.29 -26.75
C THR A 174 -14.04 18.74 -26.97
N ARG A 175 -13.81 19.56 -28.01
CA ARG A 175 -12.49 20.13 -28.30
C ARG A 175 -11.91 20.90 -27.13
N ARG A 176 -12.71 21.75 -26.48
CA ARG A 176 -12.28 22.56 -25.34
C ARG A 176 -11.98 21.71 -24.11
N LEU A 177 -12.81 20.72 -23.84
CA LEU A 177 -12.62 19.81 -22.71
C LEU A 177 -11.40 18.88 -22.89
N GLU A 178 -11.08 18.47 -24.12
CA GLU A 178 -9.86 17.72 -24.45
C GLU A 178 -8.60 18.60 -24.34
N LEU A 179 -8.67 19.85 -24.79
CA LEU A 179 -7.59 20.82 -24.62
C LEU A 179 -7.33 21.11 -23.14
N GLU A 180 -8.39 21.26 -22.33
CA GLU A 180 -8.27 21.41 -20.87
C GLU A 180 -7.54 20.20 -20.26
N ASP A 181 -7.92 18.98 -20.63
CA ASP A 181 -7.36 17.76 -20.02
C ASP A 181 -5.92 17.48 -20.44
N SER A 182 -5.58 17.70 -21.71
CA SER A 182 -4.21 17.57 -22.21
C SER A 182 -3.27 18.59 -21.54
N THR A 183 -3.72 19.85 -21.42
CA THR A 183 -2.98 20.91 -20.75
C THR A 183 -2.82 20.60 -19.26
N ARG A 184 -3.88 20.14 -18.59
CA ARG A 184 -3.85 19.72 -17.19
C ARG A 184 -2.84 18.58 -16.97
N THR A 185 -2.86 17.58 -17.84
CA THR A 185 -1.93 16.44 -17.78
C THR A 185 -0.48 16.91 -17.94
N SER A 186 -0.22 17.81 -18.88
CA SER A 186 1.10 18.43 -19.06
C SER A 186 1.56 19.18 -17.79
N MET A 187 0.69 20.00 -17.19
CA MET A 187 1.02 20.73 -15.95
C MET A 187 1.30 19.81 -14.76
N PHE A 188 0.59 18.68 -14.64
CA PHE A 188 0.88 17.68 -13.61
C PHE A 188 2.20 16.95 -13.86
N ASN A 189 2.56 16.70 -15.11
CA ASN A 189 3.86 16.14 -15.46
C ASN A 189 4.99 17.13 -15.13
N GLU A 190 4.83 18.41 -15.44
CA GLU A 190 5.78 19.46 -15.05
C GLU A 190 5.92 19.59 -13.52
N LEU A 191 4.82 19.41 -12.77
CA LEU A 191 4.84 19.37 -11.31
C LEU A 191 5.63 18.15 -10.80
N ARG A 192 5.39 16.97 -11.39
CA ARG A 192 6.09 15.73 -11.04
C ARG A 192 7.60 15.82 -11.31
N ASN A 193 7.97 16.49 -12.40
CA ASN A 193 9.35 16.70 -12.80
C ASN A 193 10.02 17.87 -12.03
N GLY A 194 9.28 18.57 -11.17
CA GLY A 194 9.79 19.69 -10.38
C GLY A 194 10.03 20.98 -11.18
N THR A 195 9.58 21.06 -12.43
CA THR A 195 9.76 22.22 -13.32
C THR A 195 8.87 23.40 -12.92
N LYS A 196 7.68 23.13 -12.36
CA LYS A 196 6.74 24.16 -11.89
C LYS A 196 6.35 23.93 -10.44
N SER A 197 6.09 25.02 -9.72
CA SER A 197 5.62 24.92 -8.34
C SER A 197 4.15 24.50 -8.28
N ALA A 198 3.76 23.82 -7.19
CA ALA A 198 2.37 23.43 -6.95
C ALA A 198 1.41 24.63 -6.84
N ARG A 199 1.93 25.84 -6.53
CA ARG A 199 1.14 27.07 -6.48
C ARG A 199 0.84 27.54 -7.90
N ASP A 200 1.85 27.58 -8.76
CA ASP A 200 1.72 28.05 -10.14
C ASP A 200 0.80 27.13 -10.94
N VAL A 201 0.96 25.82 -10.78
CA VAL A 201 0.06 24.82 -11.40
C VAL A 201 -1.39 25.01 -10.94
N ARG A 202 -1.62 25.29 -9.65
CA ARG A 202 -2.98 25.56 -9.16
C ARG A 202 -3.57 26.84 -9.76
N GLN A 203 -2.76 27.87 -9.94
CA GLN A 203 -3.21 29.12 -10.55
C GLN A 203 -3.48 28.93 -12.05
N SER A 204 -2.58 28.27 -12.78
CA SER A 204 -2.76 28.01 -14.22
C SER A 204 -3.96 27.12 -14.50
N LEU A 205 -4.23 26.13 -13.66
CA LEU A 205 -5.45 25.30 -13.77
C LEU A 205 -6.73 26.12 -13.57
N ARG A 206 -6.73 27.12 -12.68
CA ARG A 206 -7.89 28.01 -12.50
C ARG A 206 -8.10 28.89 -13.74
N THR A 207 -7.03 29.47 -14.26
CA THR A 207 -7.09 30.30 -15.48
C THR A 207 -7.60 29.48 -16.67
N LEU A 208 -7.04 28.29 -16.89
CA LEU A 208 -7.44 27.38 -17.97
C LEU A 208 -8.94 27.04 -17.91
N ARG A 209 -9.46 26.79 -16.69
CA ARG A 209 -10.89 26.56 -16.48
C ARG A 209 -11.73 27.78 -16.80
N GLN A 210 -11.31 28.96 -16.34
CA GLN A 210 -12.02 30.22 -16.60
C GLN A 210 -12.07 30.52 -18.11
N GLU A 211 -10.99 30.27 -18.85
CA GLU A 211 -10.95 30.44 -20.31
C GLU A 211 -11.91 29.49 -21.03
N THR A 212 -11.95 28.23 -20.59
CA THR A 212 -12.87 27.22 -21.12
C THR A 212 -14.31 27.61 -20.83
N ASP A 213 -14.62 27.98 -19.58
CA ASP A 213 -15.95 28.39 -19.17
C ASP A 213 -16.39 29.66 -19.92
N GLN A 214 -15.50 30.65 -20.08
CA GLN A 214 -15.79 31.87 -20.84
C GLN A 214 -16.09 31.59 -22.31
N THR A 215 -15.39 30.65 -22.92
CA THR A 215 -15.68 30.22 -24.30
C THR A 215 -17.04 29.53 -24.36
N MET A 216 -17.35 28.63 -23.42
CA MET A 216 -18.64 27.94 -23.44
C MET A 216 -19.81 28.91 -23.20
N LYS A 217 -19.61 29.97 -22.41
CA LYS A 217 -20.62 31.01 -22.20
C LYS A 217 -21.00 31.77 -23.46
N SER A 218 -20.08 31.94 -24.43
CA SER A 218 -20.41 32.62 -25.69
C SER A 218 -21.07 31.70 -26.72
N VAL A 219 -20.95 30.38 -26.54
CA VAL A 219 -21.43 29.36 -27.50
C VAL A 219 -22.76 28.74 -27.07
N LEU A 220 -23.01 28.64 -25.76
CA LEU A 220 -24.20 28.01 -25.19
C LEU A 220 -25.29 29.04 -24.90
N SER A 221 -26.55 28.64 -25.08
CA SER A 221 -27.70 29.40 -24.58
C SER A 221 -27.81 29.31 -23.04
N GLU A 222 -28.59 30.19 -22.41
CA GLU A 222 -28.72 30.25 -20.94
C GLU A 222 -29.14 28.91 -20.30
N SER A 223 -30.08 28.19 -20.91
CA SER A 223 -30.53 26.89 -20.41
C SER A 223 -29.44 25.80 -20.53
N GLN A 224 -28.68 25.83 -21.63
CA GLN A 224 -27.56 24.91 -21.88
C GLN A 224 -26.38 25.22 -20.94
N LEU A 225 -26.14 26.50 -20.69
CA LEU A 225 -25.12 27.01 -19.78
C LEU A 225 -25.41 26.57 -18.35
N ALA A 226 -26.66 26.64 -17.88
CA ALA A 226 -27.04 26.13 -16.56
C ALA A 226 -26.71 24.64 -16.39
N SER A 227 -27.00 23.83 -17.42
CA SER A 227 -26.67 22.39 -17.44
C SER A 227 -25.16 22.15 -17.44
N TYR A 228 -24.42 22.94 -18.23
CA TYR A 228 -22.95 22.93 -18.24
C TYR A 228 -22.37 23.29 -16.87
N GLU A 229 -22.87 24.32 -16.20
CA GLU A 229 -22.41 24.72 -14.87
C GLU A 229 -22.73 23.67 -13.79
N MET A 230 -23.87 22.97 -13.87
CA MET A 230 -24.12 21.82 -13.00
C MET A 230 -23.08 20.72 -13.22
N MET A 231 -22.83 20.34 -14.48
CA MET A 231 -21.81 19.35 -14.82
C MET A 231 -20.44 19.75 -14.25
N ARG A 232 -20.03 21.02 -14.40
CA ARG A 232 -18.75 21.53 -13.89
C ARG A 232 -18.67 21.50 -12.36
N ARG A 233 -19.77 21.76 -11.65
CA ARG A 233 -19.85 21.65 -10.18
C ARG A 233 -19.69 20.22 -9.71
N GLU A 234 -20.35 19.26 -10.36
CA GLU A 234 -20.22 17.83 -10.05
C GLU A 234 -18.77 17.34 -10.23
N GLU A 235 -18.09 17.77 -11.29
CA GLU A 235 -16.68 17.46 -11.52
C GLU A 235 -15.78 17.96 -10.38
N GLN A 236 -16.04 19.15 -9.87
CA GLN A 236 -15.26 19.72 -8.78
C GLN A 236 -15.49 18.97 -7.46
N MET A 237 -16.71 18.52 -7.20
CA MET A 237 -17.04 17.75 -6.01
C MET A 237 -16.40 16.36 -6.01
N ASN A 238 -16.38 15.68 -7.16
CA ASN A 238 -15.74 14.36 -7.29
C ASN A 238 -14.21 14.41 -7.28
N SER A 239 -13.61 15.56 -7.55
CA SER A 239 -12.14 15.72 -7.58
C SER A 239 -11.51 15.94 -6.19
N ARG A 240 -12.31 16.19 -5.16
CA ARG A 240 -11.80 16.28 -3.79
C ARG A 240 -11.70 14.87 -3.22
N PRO A 241 -10.51 14.41 -2.78
CA PRO A 241 -10.44 13.19 -2.00
C PRO A 241 -11.30 13.41 -0.77
N ARG A 242 -12.45 12.73 -0.70
CA ARG A 242 -13.16 12.52 0.56
C ARG A 242 -12.19 11.71 1.40
N GLY A 243 -11.40 12.40 2.22
CA GLY A 243 -10.67 11.75 3.29
C GLY A 243 -11.67 10.92 4.11
N PRO A 244 -11.25 9.78 4.69
CA PRO A 244 -12.11 8.99 5.54
C PRO A 244 -12.70 9.93 6.60
N ARG A 245 -14.02 10.06 6.61
CA ARG A 245 -14.77 10.80 7.63
C ARG A 245 -14.86 9.90 8.87
N GLU A 246 -13.72 9.54 9.42
CA GLU A 246 -13.61 8.89 10.72
C GLU A 246 -13.24 9.98 11.74
N GLY A 247 -14.12 10.16 12.73
CA GLY A 247 -13.84 11.02 13.88
C GLY A 247 -14.51 12.40 13.86
N ARG A 248 -15.83 12.45 13.93
CA ARG A 248 -16.49 13.47 14.77
C ARG A 248 -17.25 12.74 15.88
N PRO A 249 -16.61 12.44 17.03
CA PRO A 249 -17.34 12.12 18.24
C PRO A 249 -17.79 13.45 18.87
N GLY A 250 -19.07 13.56 19.16
CA GLY A 250 -19.63 14.67 19.93
C GLY A 250 -20.64 15.48 19.14
N GLU A 251 -21.91 15.13 19.33
CA GLU A 251 -22.82 16.01 20.08
C GLU A 251 -23.91 15.13 20.72
N PRO A 252 -24.28 15.35 22.01
CA PRO A 252 -25.47 14.78 22.62
C PRO A 252 -26.76 15.38 22.04
#